data_AF-A0A919H1D3-F1
#
_entry.id   AF-A0A919H1D3-F1
#
_cell.length_a   1.000
_cell.length_b   1.000
_cell.length_c   1.000
_cell.angle_alpha   90.00
_cell.angle_beta   90.00
_cell.angle_gamma   90.00
#
_symmetry.space_group_name_H-M   'P 1'
#
loop_
_entity.id
_entity.type
_entity.pdbx_description
1 polymer ?
#
loop_
_entity_poly.entity_id
_entity_poly.type
_entity_poly.pdbx_seq_one_letter_code
_entity_poly.pdbx_strand_id
1 'polypeptide(L)'
;MALLDATGTFFEPSRTAFPGADEADWARAALLDPDAAGPDGAWLLDFRCFAIARPGGRWVLVDAGVGPAQGPAAGWAPVPGRLPAVLAAAGISAADVETVVLTHLHEDHAGWSAGADGQPFFPAARYVVQRAEVAALDRADPVYGWTVAPLRASGQLHEVDGHHRLGRGITLLPTPGHTPGHQSVLVEQDGGGPDGARDVLVTGDVLVHAVQLGNPAVPYSHERDRAAARASREDLLARAVERGALLATAHLTRPFVEPG
;
A
#
# COMPACT_ATOMS: atom_id res chain seq x y z
N MET A 1 -1.67 -12.80 -2.11
CA MET A 1 -0.50 -12.84 -3.02
C MET A 1 0.08 -11.45 -3.11
N ALA A 2 1.40 -11.31 -3.03
CA ALA A 2 2.08 -10.04 -3.30
C ALA A 2 2.38 -9.92 -4.79
N LEU A 3 2.09 -8.76 -5.37
CA LEU A 3 2.30 -8.45 -6.79
C LEU A 3 3.31 -7.30 -6.87
N LEU A 4 4.53 -7.60 -7.33
CA LEU A 4 5.60 -6.60 -7.46
C LEU A 4 5.38 -5.79 -8.74
N ASP A 5 4.83 -4.59 -8.59
CA ASP A 5 4.53 -3.66 -9.68
C ASP A 5 5.76 -2.91 -10.16
N ALA A 6 6.68 -2.51 -9.27
CA ALA A 6 7.93 -1.89 -9.66
C ALA A 6 8.99 -2.10 -8.58
N THR A 7 10.25 -1.89 -8.94
CA THR A 7 11.38 -1.80 -8.02
C THR A 7 12.35 -0.74 -8.55
N GLY A 8 12.98 0.01 -7.67
CA GLY A 8 14.06 0.89 -8.05
C GLY A 8 14.48 1.86 -6.96
N THR A 9 15.42 2.72 -7.30
CA THR A 9 15.96 3.70 -6.37
C THR A 9 14.94 4.81 -6.11
N PHE A 10 14.61 5.03 -4.83
CA PHE A 10 13.83 6.18 -4.42
C PHE A 10 14.64 7.47 -4.62
N PHE A 11 13.98 8.56 -5.02
CA PHE A 11 14.66 9.81 -5.38
C PHE A 11 15.35 10.49 -4.19
N GLU A 12 14.90 10.19 -2.97
CA GLU A 12 15.45 10.71 -1.71
C GLU A 12 16.27 9.61 -1.00
N PRO A 13 17.47 9.90 -0.48
CA PRO A 13 18.21 8.96 0.35
C PRO A 13 17.44 8.58 1.63
N SER A 14 17.47 7.31 2.04
CA SER A 14 16.75 6.83 3.23
C SER A 14 17.10 7.61 4.50
N ARG A 15 18.37 7.98 4.68
CA ARG A 15 18.82 8.77 5.84
C ARG A 15 18.23 10.18 5.90
N THR A 16 17.82 10.74 4.76
CA THR A 16 17.08 12.01 4.71
C THR A 16 15.58 11.77 4.92
N ALA A 17 15.06 10.71 4.31
CA ALA A 17 13.65 10.34 4.37
C ALA A 17 13.18 9.94 5.78
N PHE A 18 14.07 9.41 6.62
CA PHE A 18 13.75 8.99 8.00
C PHE A 18 14.52 9.82 9.03
N PRO A 19 14.16 11.11 9.20
CA PRO A 19 14.86 11.97 10.14
C PRO A 19 14.63 11.49 11.58
N GLY A 20 15.71 11.40 12.35
CA GLY A 20 15.65 10.96 13.76
C GLY A 20 15.96 9.49 13.98
N ALA A 21 16.20 8.71 12.93
CA ALA A 21 16.83 7.39 13.04
C ALA A 21 18.31 7.52 13.41
N ASP A 22 18.76 6.79 14.43
CA ASP A 22 20.16 6.71 14.82
C ASP A 22 20.90 5.51 14.17
N GLU A 23 22.20 5.37 14.42
CA GLU A 23 22.97 4.25 13.85
C GLU A 23 22.51 2.87 14.33
N ALA A 24 21.92 2.76 15.52
CA ALA A 24 21.36 1.50 15.99
C ALA A 24 20.07 1.14 15.24
N ASP A 25 19.24 2.14 14.93
CA ASP A 25 18.06 1.97 14.08
C ASP A 25 18.46 1.50 12.67
N TRP A 26 19.49 2.11 12.07
CA TRP A 26 19.99 1.72 10.74
C TRP A 26 20.61 0.31 10.75
N ALA A 27 21.39 -0.03 11.78
CA ALA A 27 21.95 -1.36 11.92
C ALA A 27 20.85 -2.43 12.04
N ARG A 28 19.76 -2.14 12.76
CA ARG A 28 18.59 -3.03 12.86
C ARG A 28 17.84 -3.14 11.53
N ALA A 29 17.62 -2.02 10.85
CA ALA A 29 16.95 -1.99 9.56
C ALA A 29 17.70 -2.85 8.51
N ALA A 30 19.04 -2.79 8.49
CA ALA A 30 19.86 -3.60 7.60
C ALA A 30 19.77 -5.12 7.86
N LEU A 31 19.42 -5.54 9.07
CA LEU A 31 19.16 -6.95 9.38
C LEU A 31 17.75 -7.39 8.94
N LEU A 32 16.78 -6.48 9.09
CA LEU A 32 15.37 -6.74 8.76
C LEU A 32 15.13 -6.77 7.24
N ASP A 33 15.78 -5.86 6.51
CA ASP A 33 15.61 -5.68 5.06
C ASP A 33 16.93 -5.33 4.35
N PRO A 34 17.89 -6.27 4.29
CA PRO A 34 19.24 -6.00 3.80
C PRO A 34 19.28 -5.53 2.33
N ASP A 35 18.34 -5.99 1.51
CA ASP A 35 18.31 -5.70 0.08
C ASP A 35 17.75 -4.30 -0.23
N ALA A 36 17.27 -3.55 0.78
CA ALA A 36 16.84 -2.16 0.61
C ALA A 36 18.02 -1.18 0.45
N ALA A 37 19.23 -1.61 0.83
CA ALA A 37 20.45 -0.81 0.65
C ALA A 37 21.02 -1.03 -0.76
N GLY A 38 20.83 -0.04 -1.63
CA GLY A 38 21.43 0.01 -2.96
C GLY A 38 22.89 0.49 -2.95
N PRO A 39 23.56 0.46 -4.12
CA PRO A 39 24.90 1.01 -4.29
C PRO A 39 24.98 2.46 -3.83
N ASP A 40 26.13 2.85 -3.27
CA ASP A 40 26.43 4.22 -2.85
C ASP A 40 25.43 4.84 -1.85
N GLY A 41 24.71 4.00 -1.09
CA GLY A 41 23.72 4.44 -0.11
C GLY A 41 22.36 4.80 -0.71
N ALA A 42 22.11 4.41 -1.96
CA ALA A 42 20.78 4.48 -2.57
C ALA A 42 19.76 3.68 -1.75
N TRP A 43 18.54 4.20 -1.66
CA TRP A 43 17.43 3.48 -1.06
C TRP A 43 16.64 2.77 -2.16
N LEU A 44 16.71 1.44 -2.18
CA LEU A 44 15.89 0.63 -3.07
C LEU A 44 14.51 0.43 -2.44
N LEU A 45 13.49 0.71 -3.25
CA LEU A 45 12.09 0.60 -2.87
C LEU A 45 11.38 -0.33 -3.84
N ASP A 46 10.60 -1.25 -3.27
CA ASP A 46 9.64 -1.99 -4.06
C ASP A 46 8.29 -1.28 -4.04
N PHE A 47 7.45 -1.56 -5.03
CA PHE A 47 6.08 -1.08 -5.10
C PHE A 47 5.20 -2.30 -5.26
N ARG A 48 4.49 -2.69 -4.20
CA ARG A 48 3.67 -3.90 -4.17
C ARG A 48 2.19 -3.60 -4.04
N CYS A 49 1.42 -4.31 -4.85
CA CYS A 49 -0.01 -4.49 -4.64
C CYS A 49 -0.25 -5.87 -4.01
N PHE A 50 -1.41 -6.07 -3.40
CA PHE A 50 -1.77 -7.36 -2.80
C PHE A 50 -3.10 -7.89 -3.33
N ALA A 51 -3.08 -9.08 -3.94
CA ALA A 51 -4.28 -9.77 -4.40
C ALA A 51 -4.77 -10.79 -3.36
N ILE A 52 -6.04 -10.70 -3.00
CA ILE A 52 -6.73 -11.57 -2.05
C ILE A 52 -7.78 -12.36 -2.82
N ALA A 53 -7.65 -13.67 -2.81
CA ALA A 53 -8.58 -14.57 -3.51
C ALA A 53 -9.96 -14.55 -2.86
N ARG A 54 -11.00 -14.64 -3.68
CA ARG A 54 -12.40 -14.73 -3.27
C ARG A 54 -13.06 -15.94 -3.92
N PRO A 55 -14.15 -16.47 -3.34
CA PRO A 55 -14.92 -17.54 -3.97
C PRO A 55 -15.34 -17.20 -5.41
N GLY A 56 -15.45 -18.23 -6.26
CA GLY A 56 -15.87 -18.04 -7.64
C GLY A 56 -14.81 -17.42 -8.56
N GLY A 57 -13.54 -17.44 -8.17
CA GLY A 57 -12.43 -16.92 -8.99
C GLY A 57 -12.34 -15.39 -9.02
N ARG A 58 -12.98 -14.71 -8.05
CA ARG A 58 -12.92 -13.26 -7.92
C ARG A 58 -11.74 -12.83 -7.06
N TRP A 59 -11.37 -11.55 -7.18
CA TRP A 59 -10.22 -10.99 -6.47
C TRP A 59 -10.55 -9.65 -5.82
N VAL A 60 -10.05 -9.45 -4.60
CA VAL A 60 -9.84 -8.12 -4.03
C VAL A 60 -8.39 -7.74 -4.23
N LEU A 61 -8.13 -6.55 -4.75
CA LEU A 61 -6.80 -5.99 -4.87
C LEU A 61 -6.63 -4.88 -3.84
N VAL A 62 -5.50 -4.84 -3.14
CA VAL A 62 -5.09 -3.71 -2.30
C VAL A 62 -3.98 -2.97 -3.05
N ASP A 63 -4.27 -1.70 -3.34
CA ASP A 63 -3.52 -0.78 -4.20
C ASP A 63 -3.41 -1.24 -5.66
N ALA A 64 -3.02 -0.30 -6.52
CA ALA A 64 -2.92 -0.40 -7.97
C ALA A 64 -1.57 0.09 -8.51
N GLY A 65 -0.53 0.20 -7.66
CA GLY A 65 0.85 0.41 -8.09
C GLY A 65 1.13 1.74 -8.78
N VAL A 66 2.32 1.85 -9.36
CA VAL A 66 2.95 3.05 -9.98
C VAL A 66 2.20 3.56 -11.20
N GLY A 67 1.48 2.67 -11.91
CA GLY A 67 0.78 3.05 -13.13
C GLY A 67 1.67 3.06 -14.38
N PRO A 68 1.09 3.44 -15.53
CA PRO A 68 1.82 3.47 -16.80
C PRO A 68 2.82 4.64 -16.86
N ALA A 69 3.67 4.66 -17.90
CA ALA A 69 4.74 5.67 -18.08
C ALA A 69 4.26 7.13 -18.21
N GLN A 70 2.96 7.32 -18.40
CA GLN A 70 2.25 8.57 -18.60
C GLN A 70 1.33 8.88 -17.40
N GLY A 71 1.34 8.01 -16.39
CA GLY A 71 0.62 8.19 -15.14
C GLY A 71 1.25 9.25 -14.23
N PRO A 72 0.59 9.57 -13.12
CA PRO A 72 1.00 10.67 -12.24
C PRO A 72 2.39 10.47 -11.61
N ALA A 73 2.83 9.22 -11.41
CA ALA A 73 4.14 8.91 -10.84
C ALA A 73 5.32 9.07 -11.82
N ALA A 74 5.06 9.33 -13.12
CA ALA A 74 6.09 9.38 -14.15
C ALA A 74 7.22 10.40 -13.89
N GLY A 75 6.94 11.44 -13.09
CA GLY A 75 7.91 12.48 -12.76
C GLY A 75 8.99 12.07 -11.75
N TRP A 76 8.78 10.99 -10.99
CA TRP A 76 9.69 10.62 -9.91
C TRP A 76 9.89 9.11 -9.73
N ALA A 77 8.94 8.28 -10.16
CA ALA A 77 9.06 6.83 -10.03
C ALA A 77 10.25 6.31 -10.85
N PRO A 78 10.98 5.31 -10.35
CA PRO A 78 12.20 4.83 -11.00
C PRO A 78 11.91 4.19 -12.36
N VAL A 79 10.78 3.51 -12.48
CA VAL A 79 10.29 2.86 -13.70
C VAL A 79 8.76 2.89 -13.71
N PRO A 80 8.12 2.82 -14.90
CA PRO A 80 6.68 2.56 -14.98
C PRO A 80 6.31 1.24 -14.31
N GLY A 81 5.11 1.20 -13.73
CA GLY A 81 4.54 -0.01 -13.15
C GLY A 81 4.28 -1.09 -14.20
N ARG A 82 4.36 -2.35 -13.79
CA ARG A 82 4.12 -3.56 -14.61
C ARG A 82 2.97 -4.43 -14.08
N LEU A 83 2.10 -3.89 -13.22
CA LEU A 83 0.96 -4.59 -12.64
C LEU A 83 0.12 -5.36 -13.66
N PRO A 84 -0.19 -4.85 -14.87
CA PRO A 84 -0.91 -5.63 -15.88
C PRO A 84 -0.22 -6.94 -16.25
N ALA A 85 1.11 -6.90 -16.44
CA ALA A 85 1.90 -8.08 -16.76
C ALA A 85 2.03 -9.02 -15.54
N VAL A 86 2.12 -8.47 -14.34
CA VAL A 86 2.22 -9.22 -13.08
C VAL A 86 0.92 -9.95 -12.78
N LEU A 87 -0.23 -9.30 -12.98
CA LEU A 87 -1.56 -9.91 -12.89
C LEU A 87 -1.73 -11.05 -13.91
N ALA A 88 -1.37 -10.81 -15.17
CA ALA A 88 -1.45 -11.82 -16.22
C ALA A 88 -0.59 -13.06 -15.90
N ALA A 89 0.64 -12.85 -15.40
CA ALA A 89 1.52 -13.94 -14.97
C ALA A 89 0.97 -14.72 -13.76
N ALA A 90 0.19 -14.06 -12.89
CA ALA A 90 -0.52 -14.68 -11.78
C ALA A 90 -1.85 -15.35 -12.18
N GLY A 91 -2.26 -15.26 -13.46
CA GLY A 91 -3.54 -15.78 -13.94
C GLY A 91 -4.75 -14.96 -13.47
N ILE A 92 -4.55 -13.69 -13.11
CA ILE A 92 -5.60 -12.78 -12.65
C ILE A 92 -5.99 -11.86 -13.81
N SER A 93 -7.24 -11.96 -14.28
CA SER A 93 -7.78 -10.99 -15.24
C SER A 93 -8.23 -9.72 -14.53
N ALA A 94 -8.06 -8.56 -15.16
CA ALA A 94 -8.59 -7.30 -14.65
C ALA A 94 -10.12 -7.33 -14.47
N ALA A 95 -10.83 -8.15 -15.27
CA ALA A 95 -12.27 -8.33 -15.16
C ALA A 95 -12.70 -9.16 -13.92
N ASP A 96 -11.79 -9.97 -13.37
CA ASP A 96 -12.07 -10.82 -12.21
C ASP A 96 -11.88 -10.06 -10.88
N VAL A 97 -11.22 -8.90 -10.91
CA VAL A 97 -11.11 -8.01 -9.76
C VAL A 97 -12.48 -7.39 -9.48
N GLU A 98 -13.07 -7.70 -8.31
CA GLU A 98 -14.37 -7.18 -7.89
C GLU A 98 -14.25 -5.95 -6.99
N THR A 99 -13.10 -5.78 -6.34
CA THR A 99 -12.86 -4.63 -5.46
C THR A 99 -11.38 -4.27 -5.51
N VAL A 100 -11.10 -2.99 -5.65
CA VAL A 100 -9.80 -2.39 -5.41
C VAL A 100 -9.91 -1.58 -4.12
N VAL A 101 -9.06 -1.84 -3.15
CA VAL A 101 -8.94 -1.05 -1.92
C VAL A 101 -7.73 -0.16 -2.09
N LEU A 102 -7.94 1.16 -2.06
CA LEU A 102 -6.84 2.13 -2.08
C LEU A 102 -6.49 2.45 -0.63
N THR A 103 -5.28 2.08 -0.20
CA THR A 103 -4.78 2.41 1.15
C THR A 103 -4.71 3.92 1.33
N HIS A 104 -4.27 4.62 0.29
CA HIS A 104 -4.30 6.07 0.15
C HIS A 104 -4.17 6.44 -1.34
N LEU A 105 -4.17 7.73 -1.65
CA LEU A 105 -4.20 8.23 -3.03
C LEU A 105 -2.85 8.72 -3.56
N HIS A 106 -1.72 8.36 -2.96
CA HIS A 106 -0.45 8.62 -3.65
C HIS A 106 -0.37 7.81 -4.95
N GLU A 107 0.29 8.43 -5.92
CA GLU A 107 0.38 8.01 -7.30
C GLU A 107 0.98 6.62 -7.49
N ASP A 108 1.84 6.18 -6.58
CA ASP A 108 2.46 4.86 -6.57
C ASP A 108 1.60 3.74 -5.95
N HIS A 109 0.45 4.12 -5.39
CA HIS A 109 -0.59 3.21 -4.93
C HIS A 109 -1.82 3.25 -5.82
N ALA A 110 -2.06 4.35 -6.53
CA ALA A 110 -3.27 4.56 -7.32
C ALA A 110 -3.04 4.57 -8.84
N GLY A 111 -1.81 4.37 -9.31
CA GLY A 111 -1.39 4.61 -10.69
C GLY A 111 -2.10 3.77 -11.74
N TRP A 112 -2.41 2.49 -11.47
CA TRP A 112 -3.26 1.67 -12.36
C TRP A 112 -4.75 1.73 -12.01
N SER A 113 -5.24 2.75 -11.30
CA SER A 113 -6.69 2.89 -11.09
C SER A 113 -7.45 3.21 -12.38
N ALA A 114 -6.79 3.91 -13.30
CA ALA A 114 -7.31 4.20 -14.64
C ALA A 114 -6.23 4.02 -15.71
N GLY A 115 -6.67 3.78 -16.94
CA GLY A 115 -5.84 3.83 -18.13
C GLY A 115 -5.64 5.26 -18.62
N ALA A 116 -4.71 5.43 -19.57
CA ALA A 116 -4.44 6.72 -20.23
C ALA A 116 -5.63 7.26 -21.04
N ASP A 117 -6.63 6.42 -21.31
CA ASP A 117 -7.91 6.78 -21.93
C ASP A 117 -8.94 7.33 -20.92
N GLY A 118 -8.55 7.45 -19.64
CA GLY A 118 -9.43 7.90 -18.56
C GLY A 118 -10.50 6.89 -18.19
N GLN A 119 -10.38 5.63 -18.63
CA GLN A 119 -11.26 4.55 -18.20
C GLN A 119 -10.66 3.79 -17.01
N PRO A 120 -11.47 3.40 -16.02
CA PRO A 120 -10.98 2.58 -14.92
C PRO A 120 -10.37 1.27 -15.41
N PHE A 121 -9.20 0.93 -14.88
CA PHE A 121 -8.43 -0.20 -15.39
C PHE A 121 -9.08 -1.56 -15.07
N PHE A 122 -9.68 -1.67 -13.88
CA PHE A 122 -10.48 -2.81 -13.46
C PHE A 122 -11.97 -2.49 -13.71
N PRO A 123 -12.57 -2.97 -14.81
CA PRO A 123 -13.86 -2.47 -15.32
C PRO A 123 -15.08 -2.94 -14.52
N ALA A 124 -14.92 -3.95 -13.68
CA ALA A 124 -15.98 -4.53 -12.85
C ALA A 124 -15.78 -4.25 -11.36
N ALA A 125 -14.75 -3.48 -11.00
CA ALA A 125 -14.36 -3.28 -9.62
C ALA A 125 -15.04 -2.05 -9.02
N ARG A 126 -15.47 -2.18 -7.77
CA ARG A 126 -15.62 -1.01 -6.90
C ARG A 126 -14.27 -0.62 -6.31
N TYR A 127 -13.97 0.67 -6.28
CA TYR A 127 -12.76 1.23 -5.70
C TYR A 127 -13.12 1.84 -4.35
N VAL A 128 -12.61 1.25 -3.27
CA VAL A 128 -12.94 1.66 -1.91
C VAL A 128 -11.80 2.46 -1.32
N VAL A 129 -12.11 3.66 -0.84
CA VAL A 129 -11.16 4.60 -0.25
C VAL A 129 -11.83 5.34 0.92
N GLN A 130 -11.06 5.78 1.91
CA GLN A 130 -11.61 6.64 2.96
C GLN A 130 -12.03 7.99 2.38
N ARG A 131 -13.19 8.50 2.80
CA ARG A 131 -13.67 9.83 2.42
C ARG A 131 -12.72 10.94 2.82
N ALA A 132 -12.05 10.78 3.97
CA ALA A 132 -11.03 11.72 4.44
C ALA A 132 -9.85 11.85 3.46
N GLU A 133 -9.54 10.78 2.72
CA GLU A 133 -8.46 10.78 1.73
C GLU A 133 -8.85 11.62 0.51
N VAL A 134 -10.03 11.38 -0.03
CA VAL A 134 -10.57 12.13 -1.18
C VAL A 134 -10.79 13.59 -0.83
N ALA A 135 -11.22 13.89 0.41
CA ALA A 135 -11.44 15.24 0.88
C ALA A 135 -10.14 16.04 1.08
N ALA A 136 -9.03 15.36 1.40
CA ALA A 136 -7.73 15.97 1.59
C ALA A 136 -6.98 16.21 0.27
N LEU A 137 -7.32 15.48 -0.79
CA LEU A 137 -6.68 15.59 -2.10
C LEU A 137 -7.11 16.88 -2.83
N ASP A 138 -6.15 17.70 -3.25
CA ASP A 138 -6.42 18.88 -4.08
C ASP A 138 -6.97 18.43 -5.45
N ARG A 139 -7.97 19.14 -5.96
CA ARG A 139 -8.52 18.87 -7.30
C ARG A 139 -7.53 19.17 -8.43
N ALA A 140 -6.55 20.03 -8.17
CA ALA A 140 -5.46 20.32 -9.10
C ALA A 140 -4.35 19.26 -9.06
N ASP A 141 -4.37 18.35 -8.08
CA ASP A 141 -3.44 17.23 -8.02
C ASP A 141 -3.67 16.30 -9.24
N PRO A 142 -2.61 15.94 -10.00
CA PRO A 142 -2.72 15.03 -11.13
C PRO A 142 -3.42 13.71 -10.80
N VAL A 143 -3.24 13.17 -9.58
CA VAL A 143 -3.91 11.95 -9.12
C VAL A 143 -5.42 12.14 -9.10
N TYR A 144 -5.94 13.32 -8.74
CA TYR A 144 -7.39 13.54 -8.73
C TYR A 144 -8.00 13.35 -10.12
N GLY A 145 -7.35 13.93 -11.14
CA GLY A 145 -7.78 13.82 -12.54
C GLY A 145 -7.57 12.43 -13.13
N TRP A 146 -6.53 11.72 -12.68
CA TRP A 146 -6.19 10.37 -13.16
C TRP A 146 -7.06 9.29 -12.50
N THR A 147 -7.33 9.41 -11.20
CA THR A 147 -7.96 8.36 -10.39
C THR A 147 -9.36 8.77 -9.96
N VAL A 148 -9.49 9.80 -9.13
CA VAL A 148 -10.76 10.11 -8.45
C VAL A 148 -11.86 10.48 -9.44
N ALA A 149 -11.57 11.36 -10.41
CA ALA A 149 -12.55 11.83 -11.37
C ALA A 149 -13.08 10.71 -12.29
N PRO A 150 -12.24 9.88 -12.94
CA PRO A 150 -12.68 8.72 -13.72
C PRO A 150 -13.50 7.70 -12.92
N LEU A 151 -13.04 7.36 -11.71
CA LEU A 151 -13.74 6.40 -10.87
C LEU A 151 -15.11 6.94 -10.43
N ARG A 152 -15.20 8.23 -10.11
CA ARG A 152 -16.48 8.87 -9.77
C ARG A 152 -17.41 8.96 -10.99
N ALA A 153 -16.89 9.31 -12.16
CA ALA A 153 -17.67 9.45 -13.39
C ALA A 153 -18.26 8.10 -13.87
N SER A 154 -17.52 7.01 -13.68
CA SER A 154 -17.99 5.65 -13.99
C SER A 154 -18.86 5.02 -12.90
N GLY A 155 -19.03 5.69 -11.75
CA GLY A 155 -19.78 5.17 -10.60
C GLY A 155 -19.05 4.07 -9.82
N GLN A 156 -17.75 3.89 -10.05
CA GLN A 156 -16.92 2.87 -9.40
C GLN A 156 -16.18 3.38 -8.16
N LEU A 157 -16.23 4.68 -7.83
CA LEU A 157 -15.66 5.22 -6.59
C LEU A 157 -16.62 5.04 -5.40
N HIS A 158 -16.17 4.37 -4.35
CA HIS A 158 -16.92 4.14 -3.11
C HIS A 158 -16.16 4.69 -1.90
N GLU A 159 -16.59 5.84 -1.42
CA GLU A 159 -16.00 6.50 -0.25
C GLU A 159 -16.63 5.96 1.05
N VAL A 160 -15.79 5.51 1.99
CA VAL A 160 -16.20 4.98 3.30
C VAL A 160 -15.69 5.86 4.44
N ASP A 161 -16.28 5.75 5.63
CA ASP A 161 -15.75 6.37 6.85
C ASP A 161 -15.27 5.31 7.84
N GLY A 162 -14.08 5.54 8.36
CA GLY A 162 -13.59 4.82 9.52
C GLY A 162 -13.41 3.34 9.27
N HIS A 163 -13.59 2.56 10.34
CA HIS A 163 -13.50 1.10 10.30
C HIS A 163 -14.60 0.52 9.43
N HIS A 164 -14.24 -0.25 8.39
CA HIS A 164 -15.19 -0.72 7.40
C HIS A 164 -14.98 -2.17 7.01
N ARG A 165 -16.03 -2.99 7.09
CA ARG A 165 -15.97 -4.42 6.73
C ARG A 165 -16.43 -4.62 5.29
N LEU A 166 -15.52 -5.04 4.40
CA LEU A 166 -15.81 -5.24 2.97
C LEU A 166 -16.54 -6.54 2.67
N GLY A 167 -16.39 -7.54 3.54
CA GLY A 167 -16.96 -8.87 3.41
C GLY A 167 -16.44 -9.81 4.48
N ARG A 168 -16.58 -11.12 4.25
CA ARG A 168 -15.97 -12.13 5.14
C ARG A 168 -14.45 -12.03 5.10
N GLY A 169 -13.85 -11.80 6.27
CA GLY A 169 -12.41 -11.82 6.51
C GLY A 169 -11.62 -10.65 5.94
N ILE A 170 -12.27 -9.55 5.52
CA ILE A 170 -11.56 -8.35 5.06
C ILE A 170 -12.13 -7.11 5.72
N THR A 171 -11.27 -6.40 6.43
CA THR A 171 -11.61 -5.22 7.22
C THR A 171 -10.62 -4.09 6.95
N LEU A 172 -11.14 -2.90 6.67
CA LEU A 172 -10.38 -1.68 6.50
C LEU A 172 -10.21 -1.00 7.85
N LEU A 173 -8.96 -0.70 8.20
CA LEU A 173 -8.55 -0.09 9.45
C LEU A 173 -8.01 1.32 9.15
N PRO A 174 -8.67 2.39 9.60
CA PRO A 174 -8.10 3.73 9.50
C PRO A 174 -6.75 3.79 10.22
N THR A 175 -5.74 4.26 9.51
CA THR A 175 -4.37 4.43 10.01
C THR A 175 -3.86 5.80 9.54
N PRO A 176 -4.54 6.90 9.92
CA PRO A 176 -4.23 8.24 9.42
C PRO A 176 -2.85 8.70 9.86
N GLY A 177 -2.26 9.61 9.07
CA GLY A 177 -1.02 10.29 9.42
C GLY A 177 -0.10 10.46 8.24
N HIS A 178 0.20 9.37 7.52
CA HIS A 178 0.90 9.46 6.23
C HIS A 178 0.11 10.37 5.28
N THR A 179 -1.15 10.02 5.08
CA THR A 179 -2.19 10.92 4.56
C THR A 179 -3.36 10.97 5.55
N PRO A 180 -4.23 12.01 5.49
CA PRO A 180 -5.34 12.15 6.43
C PRO A 180 -6.36 11.00 6.39
N GLY A 181 -6.52 10.33 5.25
CA GLY A 181 -7.41 9.20 5.08
C GLY A 181 -6.72 7.86 4.85
N HIS A 182 -5.42 7.76 5.15
CA HIS A 182 -4.68 6.50 5.03
C HIS A 182 -5.40 5.36 5.80
N GLN A 183 -5.45 4.18 5.19
CA GLN A 183 -6.03 2.98 5.77
C GLN A 183 -5.20 1.73 5.46
N SER A 184 -5.15 0.82 6.42
CA SER A 184 -4.56 -0.51 6.31
C SER A 184 -5.66 -1.57 6.15
N VAL A 185 -5.30 -2.77 5.69
CA VAL A 185 -6.28 -3.85 5.44
C VAL A 185 -5.94 -5.07 6.28
N LEU A 186 -6.85 -5.45 7.17
CA LEU A 186 -6.81 -6.73 7.88
C LEU A 186 -7.50 -7.81 7.04
N VAL A 187 -6.76 -8.86 6.74
CA VAL A 187 -7.24 -10.08 6.10
C VAL A 187 -7.22 -11.21 7.12
N GLU A 188 -8.39 -11.53 7.64
CA GLU A 188 -8.59 -12.59 8.62
C GLU A 188 -8.61 -13.93 7.90
N GLN A 189 -7.87 -14.92 8.40
CA GLN A 189 -7.95 -16.29 7.88
C GLN A 189 -9.12 -17.02 8.58
N ASP A 190 -9.98 -17.67 7.79
CA ASP A 190 -11.12 -18.41 8.34
C ASP A 190 -10.63 -19.66 9.10
N GLY A 191 -10.59 -19.55 10.43
CA GLY A 191 -10.22 -20.61 11.36
C GLY A 191 -8.71 -20.83 11.41
N GLY A 192 -8.15 -20.86 12.63
CA GLY A 192 -6.80 -21.35 12.91
C GLY A 192 -6.69 -22.83 12.57
N GLY A 193 -6.77 -23.14 11.28
CA GLY A 193 -6.80 -24.48 10.72
C GLY A 193 -5.49 -25.21 10.97
N PRO A 194 -5.46 -26.52 10.70
CA PRO A 194 -4.34 -27.39 11.04
C PRO A 194 -2.98 -26.95 10.45
N ASP A 195 -3.00 -26.06 9.45
CA ASP A 195 -1.85 -25.62 8.67
C ASP A 195 -1.20 -24.32 9.18
N GLY A 196 -1.69 -23.72 10.28
CA GLY A 196 -1.08 -22.51 10.86
C GLY A 196 -1.24 -21.24 10.02
N ALA A 197 -2.34 -21.13 9.25
CA ALA A 197 -2.66 -19.92 8.49
C ALA A 197 -2.81 -18.71 9.43
N ARG A 198 -2.08 -17.63 9.13
CA ARG A 198 -2.02 -16.41 9.95
C ARG A 198 -2.81 -15.27 9.30
N ASP A 199 -3.42 -14.44 10.14
CA ASP A 199 -3.96 -13.15 9.71
C ASP A 199 -2.87 -12.35 8.99
N VAL A 200 -3.28 -11.49 8.06
CA VAL A 200 -2.38 -10.60 7.32
C VAL A 200 -2.85 -9.17 7.46
N LEU A 201 -1.95 -8.26 7.83
CA LEU A 201 -2.17 -6.83 7.85
C LEU A 201 -1.41 -6.18 6.70
N VAL A 202 -2.13 -5.77 5.64
CA VAL A 202 -1.57 -4.95 4.58
C VAL A 202 -1.39 -3.54 5.10
N THR A 203 -0.14 -3.09 5.17
CA THR A 203 0.22 -1.88 5.92
C THR A 203 -0.14 -0.59 5.20
N GLY A 204 -0.09 -0.59 3.86
CA GLY A 204 0.10 0.65 3.11
C GLY A 204 1.37 1.34 3.59
N ASP A 205 1.31 2.66 3.72
CA ASP A 205 2.42 3.55 4.07
C ASP A 205 2.43 3.96 5.54
N VAL A 206 1.67 3.26 6.38
CA VAL A 206 1.92 3.37 7.83
C VAL A 206 3.36 2.93 8.17
N LEU A 207 3.96 2.09 7.30
CA LEU A 207 5.33 1.59 7.40
C LEU A 207 5.95 1.48 5.99
N VAL A 208 6.95 2.32 5.72
CA VAL A 208 7.58 2.46 4.38
C VAL A 208 9.00 1.86 4.36
N HIS A 209 9.70 1.82 5.50
CA HIS A 209 11.04 1.24 5.61
C HIS A 209 11.19 0.43 6.89
N ALA A 210 12.04 -0.60 6.86
CA ALA A 210 12.39 -1.43 8.01
C ALA A 210 12.89 -0.67 9.26
N VAL A 211 13.33 0.59 9.13
CA VAL A 211 13.72 1.42 10.28
C VAL A 211 12.51 1.66 11.20
N GLN A 212 11.33 1.81 10.61
CA GLN A 212 10.07 1.99 11.32
C GLN A 212 9.53 0.69 11.93
N LEU A 213 9.96 -0.47 11.42
CA LEU A 213 9.70 -1.75 12.06
C LEU A 213 10.60 -1.92 13.29
N GLY A 214 11.87 -1.54 13.18
CA GLY A 214 12.82 -1.59 14.28
C GLY A 214 12.58 -0.56 15.39
N ASN A 215 12.07 0.62 15.01
CA ASN A 215 11.75 1.73 15.90
C ASN A 215 10.54 2.51 15.36
N PRO A 216 9.32 2.17 15.82
CA PRO A 216 8.08 2.78 15.31
C PRO A 216 7.96 4.28 15.52
N ALA A 217 8.77 4.86 16.41
CA ALA A 217 8.78 6.29 16.68
C ALA A 217 9.48 7.13 15.60
N VAL A 218 10.27 6.50 14.72
CA VAL A 218 10.99 7.19 13.63
C VAL A 218 9.99 7.73 12.61
N PRO A 219 9.92 9.05 12.40
CA PRO A 219 9.03 9.65 11.42
C PRO A 219 9.53 9.44 9.99
N TYR A 220 8.61 9.48 9.04
CA TYR A 220 8.90 9.54 7.61
C TYR A 220 8.69 10.98 7.11
N SER A 221 9.59 11.48 6.26
CA SER A 221 9.60 12.88 5.80
C SER A 221 8.32 13.27 5.05
N HIS A 222 7.66 12.29 4.41
CA HIS A 222 6.44 12.48 3.61
C HIS A 222 5.13 12.29 4.39
N GLU A 223 5.18 12.08 5.71
CA GLU A 223 3.98 12.05 6.54
C GLU A 223 3.35 13.45 6.69
N ARG A 224 2.05 13.56 6.40
CA ARG A 224 1.28 14.81 6.57
C ARG A 224 1.06 15.18 8.05
N ASP A 225 0.89 14.18 8.91
CA ASP A 225 0.83 14.32 10.37
C ASP A 225 1.67 13.22 11.02
N ARG A 226 2.88 13.59 11.44
CA ARG A 226 3.86 12.67 12.05
C ARG A 226 3.39 12.09 13.37
N ALA A 227 2.61 12.84 14.16
CA ALA A 227 2.12 12.36 15.44
C ALA A 227 1.03 11.29 15.23
N ALA A 228 0.10 11.57 14.32
CA ALA A 228 -0.91 10.59 13.92
C ALA A 228 -0.28 9.36 13.25
N ALA A 229 0.70 9.54 12.35
CA ALA A 229 1.36 8.45 11.64
C ALA A 229 2.08 7.49 12.62
N ARG A 230 2.81 8.06 13.57
CA ARG A 230 3.44 7.30 14.66
C ARG A 230 2.40 6.51 15.47
N ALA A 231 1.32 7.16 15.91
CA ALA A 231 0.28 6.49 16.71
C ALA A 231 -0.38 5.34 15.92
N SER A 232 -0.69 5.58 14.64
CA SER A 232 -1.24 4.56 13.73
C SER A 232 -0.28 3.39 13.54
N ARG A 233 1.03 3.65 13.41
CA ARG A 233 2.05 2.62 13.28
C ARG A 233 2.19 1.78 14.54
N GLU A 234 2.32 2.43 15.70
CA GLU A 234 2.41 1.75 17.00
C GLU A 234 1.18 0.87 17.25
N ASP A 235 -0.03 1.37 16.97
CA ASP A 235 -1.28 0.61 17.10
C ASP A 235 -1.35 -0.56 16.11
N LEU A 236 -1.01 -0.36 14.84
CA LEU A 236 -1.04 -1.43 13.83
C LEU A 236 -0.04 -2.56 14.18
N LEU A 237 1.18 -2.21 14.58
CA LEU A 237 2.21 -3.18 14.96
C LEU A 237 1.80 -3.96 16.22
N ALA A 238 1.24 -3.27 17.23
CA ALA A 238 0.72 -3.93 18.42
C ALA A 238 -0.41 -4.93 18.09
N ARG A 239 -1.35 -4.54 17.21
CA ARG A 239 -2.41 -5.44 16.73
C ARG A 239 -1.86 -6.63 15.97
N ALA A 240 -0.81 -6.43 15.16
CA ALA A 240 -0.18 -7.51 14.43
C ALA A 240 0.41 -8.56 15.38
N VAL A 241 1.12 -8.12 16.43
CA VAL A 241 1.65 -8.99 17.48
C VAL A 241 0.53 -9.71 18.23
N GLU A 242 -0.51 -8.99 18.68
CA GLU A 242 -1.64 -9.56 19.42
C GLU A 242 -2.35 -10.68 18.63
N ARG A 243 -2.46 -10.52 17.32
CA ARG A 243 -3.12 -11.48 16.42
C ARG A 243 -2.20 -12.59 15.93
N GLY A 244 -0.89 -12.48 16.16
CA GLY A 244 0.09 -13.31 15.44
C GLY A 244 -0.02 -13.13 13.92
N ALA A 245 -0.34 -11.92 13.45
CA ALA A 245 -0.51 -11.61 12.05
C ALA A 245 0.83 -11.30 11.37
N LEU A 246 0.95 -11.64 10.09
CA LEU A 246 2.03 -11.15 9.24
C LEU A 246 1.73 -9.73 8.76
N LEU A 247 2.76 -8.91 8.62
CA LEU A 247 2.65 -7.65 7.90
C LEU A 247 2.87 -7.90 6.40
N ALA A 248 2.02 -7.30 5.58
CA ALA A 248 2.16 -7.27 4.13
C ALA A 248 2.51 -5.83 3.71
N THR A 249 3.74 -5.63 3.27
CA THR A 249 4.34 -4.29 3.18
C THR A 249 4.56 -3.87 1.74
N ALA A 250 4.12 -2.65 1.39
CA ALA A 250 4.20 -2.14 0.03
C ALA A 250 5.66 -1.95 -0.43
N HIS A 251 6.53 -1.49 0.47
CA HIS A 251 7.81 -0.89 0.11
C HIS A 251 9.09 -1.57 0.60
N LEU A 252 9.02 -2.50 1.56
CA LEU A 252 10.19 -3.34 1.89
C LEU A 252 10.51 -4.30 0.76
N THR A 253 11.74 -4.80 0.68
CA THR A 253 12.09 -5.77 -0.37
C THR A 253 11.49 -7.16 -0.15
N ARG A 254 11.06 -7.43 1.09
CA ARG A 254 10.27 -8.61 1.46
C ARG A 254 8.78 -8.29 1.49
N PRO A 255 7.92 -9.09 0.82
CA PRO A 255 6.49 -8.82 0.77
C PRO A 255 5.76 -9.07 2.10
N PHE A 256 6.26 -10.03 2.90
CA PHE A 256 5.67 -10.43 4.16
C PHE A 256 6.74 -10.48 5.25
N VAL A 257 6.50 -9.83 6.37
CA VAL A 257 7.44 -9.75 7.49
C VAL A 257 6.73 -9.94 8.84
N GLU A 258 7.48 -10.38 9.84
CA GLU A 258 6.99 -10.44 11.22
C GLU A 258 6.93 -9.02 11.82
N PRO A 259 5.95 -8.72 12.69
CA PRO A 259 5.80 -7.39 13.28
C PRO A 259 6.84 -7.03 14.35
N GLY A 260 7.68 -7.97 14.79
CA GLY A 260 8.72 -7.78 15.80
C GLY A 260 8.71 -8.82 16.90
#